data_AF-C6LG91-F1
#
_entry.id   AF-C6LG91-F1
#
_cell.length_a   1.000
_cell.length_b   1.000
_cell.length_c   1.000
_cell.angle_alpha   90.00
_cell.angle_beta   90.00
_cell.angle_gamma   90.00
#
_symmetry.space_group_name_H-M   'P 1'
#
loop_
_entity.id
_entity.type
_entity.pdbx_description
1 polymer ?
#
loop_
_entity_poly.entity_id
_entity_poly.type
_entity_poly.pdbx_seq_one_letter_code
_entity_poly.pdbx_strand_id
1 'polypeptide(L)'
;MVSGKTLRACQSCGKPFYGARDRNYCPECAKQKKLDTVVKIRVCADCGREFPGGPRAKRCPECSYRSQLEKNRQRKKMGVKRPIGSIDRCEVCGAEYSVISGRQKYCSDACQREALLKWQREHKKGYSWKSGQDISKKERRAAVKKICVYCLREFVSDKPVNLCSDYCRAEHKRLQQCEADIKRGYNRDIGKYQKKRDEYRKKVQDSIND
;
A
#
# COMPACT_ATOMS: atom_id res chain seq x y z
N MET A 1 12.45 18.85 2.85
CA MET A 1 11.18 18.44 2.19
C MET A 1 11.30 16.99 1.80
N VAL A 2 10.36 16.13 2.18
CA VAL A 2 10.42 14.72 1.78
C VAL A 2 10.09 14.64 0.30
N SER A 3 11.08 14.34 -0.54
CA SER A 3 10.92 14.30 -1.99
C SER A 3 9.78 13.36 -2.39
N GLY A 4 8.95 13.79 -3.34
CA GLY A 4 7.86 12.97 -3.91
C GLY A 4 6.57 12.84 -3.09
N LYS A 5 6.43 13.48 -1.92
CA LYS A 5 5.17 13.48 -1.13
C LYS A 5 4.37 14.76 -1.35
N THR A 6 3.07 14.61 -1.61
CA THR A 6 2.14 15.73 -1.71
C THR A 6 1.23 15.82 -0.48
N LEU A 7 0.81 17.03 -0.11
CA LEU A 7 -0.20 17.26 0.92
C LEU A 7 -1.59 16.92 0.34
N ARG A 8 -2.25 15.93 0.93
CA ARG A 8 -3.50 15.34 0.45
C ARG A 8 -4.59 15.46 1.50
N ALA A 9 -5.83 15.58 1.05
CA ALA A 9 -7.00 15.44 1.93
C ALA A 9 -7.31 13.94 2.11
N CYS A 10 -7.50 13.50 3.35
CA CYS A 10 -7.94 12.13 3.62
C CYS A 10 -9.37 11.92 3.09
N GLN A 11 -9.59 10.92 2.24
CA GLN A 11 -10.93 10.62 1.72
C GLN A 11 -11.95 10.19 2.79
N SER A 12 -11.50 9.82 4.00
CA SER A 12 -12.38 9.39 5.08
C SER A 12 -12.67 10.47 6.12
N CYS A 13 -11.76 11.41 6.35
CA CYS A 13 -11.88 12.38 7.44
C CYS A 13 -11.50 13.81 7.05
N GLY A 14 -11.16 14.07 5.78
CA GLY A 14 -10.75 15.38 5.27
C GLY A 14 -9.35 15.85 5.71
N LYS A 15 -8.82 15.33 6.83
CA LYS A 15 -7.57 15.83 7.43
C LYS A 15 -6.40 15.84 6.44
N PRO A 16 -5.57 16.91 6.43
CA PRO A 16 -4.38 16.99 5.60
C PRO A 16 -3.33 15.98 6.05
N PHE A 17 -2.71 15.28 5.11
CA PHE A 17 -1.58 14.41 5.38
C PHE A 17 -0.61 14.36 4.20
N TYR A 18 0.68 14.14 4.47
CA TYR A 18 1.67 13.91 3.42
C TYR A 18 1.66 12.45 2.97
N GLY A 19 1.45 12.24 1.66
CA GLY A 19 1.34 10.91 1.07
C GLY A 19 1.90 10.80 -0.33
N ALA A 20 2.30 9.58 -0.69
CA ALA A 20 2.67 9.22 -2.06
C ALA A 20 1.45 9.23 -3.00
N ARG A 21 1.68 9.08 -4.31
CA ARG A 21 0.67 9.18 -5.37
C ARG A 21 -0.59 8.35 -5.13
N ASP A 22 -0.42 7.13 -4.62
CA ASP A 22 -1.47 6.13 -4.44
C ASP A 22 -1.97 6.04 -2.98
N ARG A 23 -1.66 7.02 -2.12
CA ARG A 23 -2.13 7.06 -0.74
C ARG A 23 -3.34 8.01 -0.61
N ASN A 24 -4.49 7.44 -0.22
CA ASN A 24 -5.79 8.14 -0.19
C ASN A 24 -6.29 8.45 1.22
N TYR A 25 -5.73 7.78 2.23
CA TYR A 25 -6.13 7.91 3.62
C TYR A 25 -4.95 8.33 4.48
N CYS A 26 -5.23 9.08 5.55
CA CYS A 26 -4.25 9.34 6.59
C CYS A 26 -3.87 8.03 7.32
N PRO A 27 -2.75 7.99 8.07
CA PRO A 27 -2.28 6.78 8.74
C PRO A 27 -3.35 6.11 9.63
N GLU A 28 -4.10 6.91 10.40
CA GLU A 28 -5.15 6.41 11.29
C GLU A 28 -6.32 5.78 10.52
N CYS A 29 -6.90 6.50 9.55
CA CYS A 29 -8.01 5.96 8.75
C CYS A 29 -7.58 4.75 7.90
N ALA A 30 -6.33 4.72 7.43
CA ALA A 30 -5.78 3.57 6.73
C ALA A 30 -5.66 2.34 7.63
N LYS A 31 -5.21 2.53 8.88
CA LYS A 31 -5.13 1.47 9.90
C LYS A 31 -6.53 0.94 10.23
N GLN A 32 -7.49 1.84 10.46
CA GLN A 32 -8.87 1.47 10.75
C GLN A 32 -9.50 0.65 9.61
N LYS A 33 -9.40 1.11 8.36
CA LYS A 33 -9.90 0.36 7.19
C LYS A 33 -9.22 -0.99 7.02
N LYS A 34 -7.93 -1.10 7.34
CA LYS A 34 -7.22 -2.38 7.30
C LYS A 34 -7.78 -3.34 8.34
N LEU A 35 -8.03 -2.90 9.57
CA LEU A 35 -8.60 -3.73 10.63
C LEU A 35 -10.00 -4.25 10.24
N ASP A 36 -10.86 -3.36 9.76
CA ASP A 36 -12.22 -3.67 9.30
C ASP A 36 -12.26 -4.66 8.12
N THR A 37 -11.28 -4.57 7.21
CA THR A 37 -11.23 -5.46 6.04
C THR A 37 -10.70 -6.86 6.39
N VAL A 38 -9.76 -6.94 7.33
CA VAL A 38 -9.02 -8.19 7.60
C VAL A 38 -9.87 -9.18 8.37
N VAL A 39 -10.60 -8.76 9.39
CA VAL A 39 -11.43 -9.67 10.20
C VAL A 39 -12.89 -9.36 9.96
N LYS A 40 -13.61 -10.30 9.36
CA LYS A 40 -15.05 -10.21 9.14
C LYS A 40 -15.76 -11.41 9.74
N ILE A 41 -17.02 -11.23 10.09
CA ILE A 41 -17.88 -12.36 10.48
C ILE A 41 -18.07 -13.26 9.27
N ARG A 42 -17.80 -14.55 9.45
CA ARG A 42 -17.88 -15.59 8.43
C ARG A 42 -18.60 -16.81 8.99
N VAL A 43 -19.24 -17.55 8.10
CA VAL A 43 -19.94 -18.79 8.43
C VAL A 43 -18.99 -19.97 8.26
N CYS A 44 -18.90 -20.84 9.27
CA CYS A 44 -18.07 -22.05 9.21
C CYS A 44 -18.65 -23.05 8.20
N ALA A 45 -17.82 -23.55 7.29
CA ALA A 45 -18.24 -24.50 6.27
C ALA A 45 -18.64 -25.90 6.81
N ASP A 46 -18.19 -26.28 8.01
CA ASP A 46 -18.51 -27.61 8.57
C ASP A 46 -19.66 -27.56 9.59
N CYS A 47 -19.80 -26.48 10.38
CA CYS A 47 -20.78 -26.39 11.47
C CYS A 47 -21.76 -25.22 11.38
N GLY A 48 -21.65 -24.35 10.37
CA GLY A 48 -22.57 -23.22 10.15
C GLY A 48 -22.47 -22.07 11.17
N ARG A 49 -21.63 -22.15 12.21
CA ARG A 49 -21.49 -21.07 13.19
C ARG A 49 -20.81 -19.84 12.60
N GLU A 50 -21.29 -18.66 12.99
CA GLU A 50 -20.63 -17.38 12.73
C GLU A 50 -19.38 -17.20 13.62
N PHE A 51 -18.28 -16.78 13.00
CA PHE A 51 -17.03 -16.51 13.70
C PHE A 51 -16.24 -15.38 13.04
N PRO A 52 -15.44 -14.61 13.81
CA PRO A 52 -14.53 -13.63 13.24
C PRO A 52 -13.37 -14.35 12.52
N GLY A 53 -13.24 -14.12 11.21
CA GLY A 53 -12.29 -14.82 10.37
C GLY A 53 -11.58 -13.93 9.35
N GLY A 54 -10.31 -14.26 9.08
CA GLY A 54 -9.53 -13.67 7.99
C GLY A 54 -10.13 -13.93 6.60
N PRO A 55 -9.65 -13.28 5.52
CA PRO A 55 -10.28 -13.38 4.19
C PRO A 55 -10.36 -14.81 3.60
N ARG A 56 -9.47 -15.70 4.05
CA ARG A 56 -9.40 -17.11 3.64
C ARG A 56 -9.86 -18.09 4.71
N ALA A 57 -10.39 -17.61 5.84
CA ALA A 57 -10.87 -18.48 6.90
C ALA A 57 -12.17 -19.17 6.45
N LYS A 58 -12.11 -20.50 6.28
CA LYS A 58 -13.25 -21.34 5.86
C LYS A 58 -13.96 -22.01 7.05
N ARG A 59 -13.25 -22.17 8.18
CA ARG A 59 -13.69 -22.94 9.34
C ARG A 59 -13.46 -22.14 10.61
N CYS A 60 -14.33 -22.34 11.60
CA CYS A 60 -14.12 -21.82 12.95
C CYS A 60 -12.87 -22.48 13.60
N PRO A 61 -12.31 -21.89 14.67
CA PRO A 61 -11.09 -22.41 15.31
C PRO A 61 -11.16 -23.89 15.68
N GLU A 62 -12.31 -24.33 16.21
CA GLU A 62 -12.54 -25.71 16.63
C GLU A 62 -12.55 -26.70 15.45
N CYS A 63 -13.37 -26.43 14.42
CA CYS A 63 -13.42 -27.25 13.21
C CYS A 63 -12.08 -27.25 12.45
N SER A 64 -11.37 -26.13 12.45
CA SER A 64 -10.03 -26.02 11.87
C SER A 64 -9.04 -26.93 12.60
N TYR A 65 -9.06 -26.94 13.93
CA TYR A 65 -8.22 -27.80 14.75
C TYR A 65 -8.49 -29.29 14.48
N ARG A 66 -9.75 -29.70 14.46
CA ARG A 66 -10.15 -31.08 14.12
C ARG A 66 -9.67 -31.50 12.74
N SER A 67 -9.88 -30.65 11.73
CA SER A 67 -9.41 -30.92 10.36
C SER A 67 -7.88 -31.03 10.29
N GLN A 68 -7.16 -30.24 11.08
CA GLN A 68 -5.70 -30.31 11.15
C GLN A 68 -5.21 -31.61 11.79
N LEU A 69 -5.86 -32.05 12.88
CA LEU A 69 -5.56 -33.34 13.52
C LEU A 69 -5.78 -34.50 12.55
N GLU A 70 -6.90 -34.51 11.83
CA GLU A 70 -7.20 -35.54 10.84
C GLU A 70 -6.17 -35.58 9.72
N LYS A 71 -5.82 -34.42 9.14
CA LYS A 71 -4.77 -34.32 8.11
C LYS A 71 -3.42 -34.81 8.62
N ASN A 72 -3.07 -34.50 9.87
CA ASN A 72 -1.83 -34.97 10.48
C ASN A 72 -1.84 -36.50 10.66
N ARG A 73 -2.98 -37.09 11.07
CA ARG A 73 -3.14 -38.55 11.15
C ARG A 73 -3.01 -39.21 9.77
N GLN A 74 -3.68 -38.66 8.75
CA GLN A 74 -3.58 -39.15 7.38
C GLN A 74 -2.14 -39.06 6.85
N ARG A 75 -1.43 -37.95 7.09
CA ARG A 75 -0.02 -37.79 6.72
C ARG A 75 0.88 -38.81 7.40
N LYS A 76 0.65 -39.11 8.68
CA LYS A 76 1.39 -40.16 9.41
C LYS A 76 1.13 -41.54 8.80
N LYS A 77 -0.12 -41.84 8.43
CA LYS A 77 -0.51 -43.12 7.81
C LYS A 77 0.08 -43.32 6.41
N MET A 78 0.12 -42.26 5.59
CA MET A 78 0.65 -42.33 4.21
C MET A 78 2.18 -42.40 4.13
N GLY A 79 2.89 -42.07 5.22
CA GLY A 79 4.36 -42.03 5.22
C GLY A 79 4.95 -40.89 4.39
N VAL A 80 6.29 -40.86 4.30
CA VAL A 80 7.03 -39.84 3.57
C VAL A 80 7.25 -40.31 2.12
N LYS A 81 6.69 -39.58 1.15
CA LYS A 81 6.85 -39.91 -0.28
C LYS A 81 8.26 -39.67 -0.83
N ARG A 82 8.98 -38.70 -0.26
CA ARG A 82 10.32 -38.27 -0.69
C ARG A 82 11.24 -38.22 0.53
N PRO A 83 11.98 -39.30 0.85
CA PRO A 83 12.85 -39.33 2.01
C PRO A 83 14.04 -38.38 1.84
N ILE A 84 14.55 -37.85 2.96
CA ILE A 84 15.74 -37.01 2.94
C ILE A 84 16.96 -37.87 2.58
N GLY A 85 17.82 -37.36 1.71
CA GLY A 85 19.01 -38.07 1.21
C GLY A 85 18.78 -38.89 -0.06
N SER A 86 17.55 -39.07 -0.53
CA SER A 86 17.31 -39.71 -1.83
C SER A 86 17.76 -38.81 -2.99
N ILE A 87 18.02 -39.41 -4.15
CA ILE A 87 18.31 -38.68 -5.39
C ILE A 87 16.98 -38.35 -6.10
N ASP A 88 16.84 -37.12 -6.57
CA ASP A 88 15.69 -36.63 -7.35
C ASP A 88 16.17 -35.76 -8.53
N ARG A 89 15.28 -35.44 -9.47
CA ARG A 89 15.60 -34.71 -10.71
C ARG A 89 15.04 -33.30 -10.72
N CYS A 90 15.86 -32.35 -11.18
CA CYS A 90 15.49 -30.93 -11.24
C CYS A 90 14.40 -30.69 -12.30
N GLU A 91 13.30 -30.03 -11.93
CA GLU A 91 12.21 -29.68 -12.85
C GLU A 91 12.64 -28.70 -13.97
N VAL A 92 13.80 -28.01 -13.84
CA VAL A 92 14.29 -27.02 -14.81
C VAL A 92 15.35 -27.59 -15.74
N CYS A 93 16.42 -28.17 -15.20
CA CYS A 93 17.57 -28.65 -15.98
C CYS A 93 17.65 -30.18 -16.09
N GLY A 94 16.79 -30.93 -15.39
CA GLY A 94 16.81 -32.39 -15.37
C GLY A 94 17.94 -33.04 -14.56
N ALA A 95 18.91 -32.25 -14.07
CA ALA A 95 20.04 -32.76 -13.30
C ALA A 95 19.59 -33.42 -11.98
N GLU A 96 20.31 -34.47 -11.60
CA GLU A 96 20.09 -35.21 -10.36
C GLU A 96 20.64 -34.42 -9.16
N TYR A 97 19.93 -34.48 -8.03
CA TYR A 97 20.32 -33.83 -6.78
C TYR A 97 19.89 -34.64 -5.57
N SER A 98 20.63 -34.50 -4.46
CA SER A 98 20.22 -35.09 -3.18
C SER A 98 19.16 -34.23 -2.50
N VAL A 99 18.08 -34.88 -2.04
CA VAL A 99 16.96 -34.21 -1.39
C VAL A 99 17.33 -33.83 0.04
N ILE A 100 17.46 -32.53 0.30
CA ILE A 100 17.74 -31.98 1.63
C ILE A 100 16.42 -31.57 2.31
N SER A 101 15.40 -31.24 1.53
CA SER A 101 14.08 -30.79 2.01
C SER A 101 12.94 -31.42 1.23
N GLY A 102 11.87 -31.81 1.92
CA GLY A 102 10.67 -32.38 1.28
C GLY A 102 9.93 -31.42 0.34
N ARG A 103 10.28 -30.12 0.33
CA ARG A 103 9.75 -29.11 -0.61
C ARG A 103 10.72 -28.75 -1.74
N GLN A 104 11.93 -29.31 -1.74
CA GLN A 104 12.93 -29.07 -2.78
C GLN A 104 12.42 -29.59 -4.12
N LYS A 105 12.55 -28.78 -5.17
CA LYS A 105 12.16 -29.12 -6.56
C LYS A 105 13.29 -28.95 -7.56
N TYR A 106 14.36 -28.26 -7.14
CA TYR A 106 15.43 -27.79 -8.00
C TYR A 106 16.76 -28.16 -7.38
N CYS A 107 17.76 -28.40 -8.24
CA CYS A 107 19.11 -28.76 -7.82
C CYS A 107 19.93 -27.56 -7.30
N SER A 108 19.57 -26.34 -7.70
CA SER A 108 20.31 -25.11 -7.35
C SER A 108 19.40 -23.89 -7.22
N ASP A 109 19.93 -22.86 -6.55
CA ASP A 109 19.27 -21.55 -6.42
C ASP A 109 19.05 -20.88 -7.78
N ALA A 110 19.94 -21.11 -8.75
CA ALA A 110 19.81 -20.59 -10.10
C ALA A 110 18.57 -21.16 -10.80
N CYS A 111 18.40 -22.49 -10.78
CA CYS A 111 17.21 -23.15 -11.32
C CYS A 111 15.94 -22.74 -10.58
N GLN A 112 15.99 -22.62 -9.25
CA GLN A 112 14.85 -22.13 -8.47
C GLN A 112 14.45 -20.72 -8.90
N ARG A 113 15.41 -19.81 -9.05
CA ARG A 113 15.16 -18.43 -9.48
C ARG A 113 14.54 -18.38 -10.87
N GLU A 114 15.05 -19.18 -11.81
CA GLU A 114 14.52 -19.26 -13.16
C GLU A 114 13.06 -19.71 -13.18
N ALA A 115 12.76 -20.81 -12.48
CA ALA A 115 11.40 -21.33 -12.38
C ALA A 115 10.44 -20.32 -11.74
N LEU A 116 10.87 -19.65 -10.67
CA LEU A 116 10.08 -18.59 -10.02
C LEU A 116 9.81 -17.42 -10.97
N LEU A 117 10.80 -16.99 -11.76
CA LEU A 117 10.64 -15.91 -12.74
C LEU A 117 9.69 -16.31 -13.87
N LYS A 118 9.78 -17.56 -14.35
CA LYS A 118 8.85 -18.10 -15.36
C LYS A 118 7.42 -18.13 -14.83
N TRP A 119 7.22 -18.74 -13.66
CA TRP A 119 5.92 -18.80 -13.00
C TRP A 119 5.33 -17.40 -12.75
N GLN A 120 6.15 -16.45 -12.29
CA GLN A 120 5.73 -15.07 -12.06
C GLN A 120 5.30 -14.38 -13.36
N ARG A 121 6.04 -14.56 -14.46
CA ARG A 121 5.68 -14.01 -15.77
C ARG A 121 4.34 -14.55 -16.24
N GLU A 122 4.15 -15.86 -16.16
CA GLU A 122 2.91 -16.53 -16.58
C GLU A 122 1.71 -16.12 -15.72
N HIS A 123 1.84 -16.19 -14.38
CA HIS A 123 0.74 -15.86 -13.46
C HIS A 123 0.37 -14.39 -13.47
N LYS A 124 1.34 -13.49 -13.69
CA LYS A 124 1.07 -12.05 -13.80
C LYS A 124 0.72 -11.62 -15.22
N LYS A 125 0.84 -12.50 -16.23
CA LYS A 125 0.49 -12.20 -17.61
C LYS A 125 -0.99 -11.86 -17.68
N GLY A 126 -1.25 -10.58 -17.93
CA GLY A 126 -2.60 -10.07 -18.07
C GLY A 126 -3.40 -9.86 -16.79
N TYR A 127 -2.78 -10.02 -15.62
CA TYR A 127 -3.44 -9.74 -14.34
C TYR A 127 -3.95 -8.28 -14.27
N SER A 128 -3.16 -7.34 -14.82
CA SER A 128 -3.52 -5.90 -14.80
C SER A 128 -4.79 -5.59 -15.58
N TRP A 129 -5.01 -6.21 -16.75
CA TRP A 129 -6.18 -5.92 -17.59
C TRP A 129 -7.40 -6.74 -17.17
N LYS A 130 -7.23 -8.02 -16.83
CA LYS A 130 -8.34 -8.90 -16.42
C LYS A 130 -9.03 -8.45 -15.14
N SER A 131 -8.29 -7.80 -14.26
CA SER A 131 -8.80 -7.41 -12.94
C SER A 131 -9.53 -6.06 -12.92
N GLY A 132 -9.46 -5.26 -14.01
CA GLY A 132 -9.99 -3.88 -14.05
C GLY A 132 -9.32 -2.93 -13.05
N GLN A 133 -8.24 -3.36 -12.38
CA GLN A 133 -7.60 -2.60 -11.31
C GLN A 133 -6.94 -1.32 -11.81
N ASP A 134 -6.54 -1.27 -13.07
CA ASP A 134 -5.98 -0.11 -13.75
C ASP A 134 -7.01 1.02 -13.89
N ILE A 135 -8.23 0.69 -14.33
CA ILE A 135 -9.36 1.62 -14.45
C ILE A 135 -9.71 2.18 -13.07
N SER A 136 -9.98 1.30 -12.09
CA SER A 136 -10.30 1.74 -10.72
C SER A 136 -9.16 2.51 -10.06
N LYS A 137 -7.90 2.25 -10.44
CA LYS A 137 -6.75 3.04 -9.98
C LYS A 137 -6.73 4.43 -10.60
N LYS A 138 -7.07 4.55 -11.88
CA LYS A 138 -7.17 5.84 -12.59
C LYS A 138 -8.29 6.69 -12.00
N GLU A 139 -9.46 6.13 -11.79
CA GLU A 139 -10.61 6.78 -11.16
C GLU A 139 -10.27 7.25 -9.74
N ARG A 140 -9.70 6.36 -8.91
CA ARG A 140 -9.26 6.73 -7.55
C ARG A 140 -8.25 7.87 -7.56
N ARG A 141 -7.34 7.92 -8.54
CA ARG A 141 -6.35 9.01 -8.67
C ARG A 141 -7.01 10.33 -9.09
N ALA A 142 -7.98 10.28 -10.00
CA ALA A 142 -8.73 11.45 -10.45
C ALA A 142 -9.57 12.05 -9.31
N ALA A 143 -10.15 11.21 -8.46
CA ALA A 143 -10.94 11.65 -7.30
C ALA A 143 -10.11 12.16 -6.10
N VAL A 144 -8.77 12.11 -6.15
CA VAL A 144 -7.95 12.57 -5.02
C VAL A 144 -7.85 14.09 -5.01
N LYS A 145 -8.32 14.68 -3.92
CA LYS A 145 -8.10 16.08 -3.58
C LYS A 145 -6.77 16.28 -2.86
N LYS A 146 -6.05 17.32 -3.24
CA LYS A 146 -4.84 17.83 -2.61
C LYS A 146 -5.15 19.09 -1.83
N ILE A 147 -4.30 19.42 -0.88
CA ILE A 147 -4.42 20.64 -0.07
C ILE A 147 -3.22 21.53 -0.38
N CYS A 148 -3.49 22.79 -0.70
CA CYS A 148 -2.44 23.76 -0.99
C CYS A 148 -1.64 24.06 0.27
N VAL A 149 -0.31 23.90 0.25
CA VAL A 149 0.53 24.21 1.42
C VAL A 149 0.56 25.69 1.77
N TYR A 150 0.30 26.56 0.79
CA TYR A 150 0.27 28.01 0.99
C TYR A 150 -1.09 28.46 1.54
N CYS A 151 -2.17 28.26 0.78
CA CYS A 151 -3.50 28.80 1.10
C CYS A 151 -4.46 27.81 1.77
N LEU A 152 -4.08 26.55 1.95
CA LEU A 152 -4.90 25.48 2.55
C LEU A 152 -6.17 25.09 1.79
N ARG A 153 -6.43 25.68 0.62
CA ARG A 153 -7.55 25.29 -0.25
C ARG A 153 -7.38 23.88 -0.82
N GLU A 154 -8.49 23.16 -0.92
CA GLU A 154 -8.58 21.90 -1.66
C GLU A 154 -8.49 22.13 -3.17
N PHE A 155 -7.71 21.30 -3.88
CA PHE A 155 -7.63 21.35 -5.33
C PHE A 155 -7.34 19.96 -5.93
N VAL A 156 -7.69 19.78 -7.19
CA VAL A 156 -7.40 18.54 -7.94
C VAL A 156 -6.23 18.78 -8.89
N SER A 157 -5.32 17.83 -8.96
CA SER A 157 -4.22 17.85 -9.93
C SER A 157 -3.67 16.43 -10.12
N ASP A 158 -3.28 16.09 -11.33
CA ASP A 158 -2.56 14.87 -11.69
C ASP A 158 -1.06 14.96 -11.34
N LYS A 159 -0.47 16.15 -11.47
CA LYS A 159 0.95 16.46 -11.22
C LYS A 159 1.31 16.38 -9.74
N PRO A 160 2.54 16.00 -9.35
CA PRO A 160 2.97 15.91 -7.95
C PRO A 160 3.25 17.28 -7.32
N VAL A 161 2.30 18.22 -7.41
CA VAL A 161 2.41 19.59 -6.89
C VAL A 161 1.66 19.77 -5.58
N ASN A 162 2.15 20.69 -4.75
CA ASN A 162 1.60 21.04 -3.43
C ASN A 162 0.88 22.39 -3.40
N LEU A 163 0.81 23.08 -4.54
CA LEU A 163 0.36 24.46 -4.64
C LEU A 163 -0.71 24.55 -5.72
N CYS A 164 -1.80 25.26 -5.44
CA CYS A 164 -2.98 25.26 -6.29
C CYS A 164 -2.94 26.26 -7.45
N SER A 165 -2.13 27.32 -7.37
CA SER A 165 -2.10 28.41 -8.34
C SER A 165 -0.70 29.00 -8.48
N ASP A 166 -0.46 29.75 -9.56
CA ASP A 166 0.82 30.43 -9.80
C ASP A 166 1.12 31.47 -8.75
N TYR A 167 0.09 32.17 -8.25
CA TYR A 167 0.22 33.05 -7.10
C TYR A 167 0.77 32.30 -5.87
N CYS A 168 0.13 31.19 -5.48
CA CYS A 168 0.60 30.39 -4.35
C CYS A 168 2.03 29.87 -4.59
N ARG A 169 2.37 29.51 -5.84
CA ARG A 169 3.73 29.07 -6.19
C ARG A 169 4.77 30.17 -6.00
N ALA A 170 4.51 31.37 -6.49
CA ALA A 170 5.43 32.50 -6.37
C ALA A 170 5.62 32.92 -4.90
N GLU A 171 4.53 33.08 -4.15
CA GLU A 171 4.60 33.51 -2.76
C GLU A 171 5.21 32.45 -1.83
N HIS A 172 4.88 31.17 -2.05
CA HIS A 172 5.51 30.10 -1.27
C HIS A 172 7.01 30.00 -1.56
N LYS A 173 7.45 30.22 -2.80
CA LYS A 173 8.88 30.28 -3.15
C LYS A 173 9.57 31.44 -2.43
N ARG A 174 8.95 32.62 -2.36
CA ARG A 174 9.48 33.78 -1.61
C ARG A 174 9.65 33.49 -0.12
N LEU A 175 8.65 32.85 0.49
CA LEU A 175 8.72 32.43 1.89
C LEU A 175 9.84 31.41 2.12
N GLN A 176 9.93 30.37 1.29
CA GLN A 176 10.98 29.35 1.40
C GLN A 176 12.39 29.94 1.20
N GLN A 177 12.54 30.88 0.27
CA GLN A 177 13.81 31.57 0.07
C GLN A 177 14.18 32.39 1.32
N CYS A 178 13.21 33.12 1.90
CA CYS A 178 13.42 33.86 3.14
C CYS A 178 13.87 32.94 4.29
N GLU A 179 13.19 31.79 4.47
CA GLU A 179 13.59 30.77 5.45
C GLU A 179 15.00 30.23 5.19
N ALA A 180 15.38 30.01 3.93
CA ALA A 180 16.71 29.54 3.57
C ALA A 180 17.79 30.59 3.82
N ASP A 181 17.51 31.86 3.54
CA ASP A 181 18.42 32.98 3.77
C ASP A 181 18.66 33.19 5.26
N ILE A 182 17.62 33.11 6.11
CA ILE A 182 17.76 33.15 7.57
C ILE A 182 18.66 31.99 8.06
N LYS A 183 18.46 30.78 7.54
CA LYS A 183 19.31 29.62 7.87
C LYS A 183 20.76 29.79 7.44
N ARG A 184 21.02 30.57 6.38
CA ARG A 184 22.36 30.95 5.93
C ARG A 184 22.97 32.10 6.74
N GLY A 185 22.21 32.71 7.67
CA GLY A 185 22.66 33.81 8.52
C GLY A 185 22.30 35.20 8.02
N TYR A 186 21.53 35.34 6.93
CA TYR A 186 21.07 36.65 6.48
C TYR A 186 19.94 37.18 7.36
N ASN A 187 20.01 38.47 7.70
CA ASN A 187 18.91 39.14 8.40
C ASN A 187 17.76 39.41 7.43
N ARG A 188 16.66 38.67 7.60
CA ARG A 188 15.46 38.76 6.77
C ARG A 188 14.22 38.73 7.64
N ASP A 189 13.24 39.57 7.30
CA ASP A 189 11.94 39.57 7.95
C ASP A 189 11.03 38.46 7.39
N ILE A 190 11.00 37.32 8.08
CA ILE A 190 10.06 36.22 7.77
C ILE A 190 8.61 36.57 8.13
N GLY A 191 8.41 37.41 9.15
CA GLY A 191 7.09 37.79 9.67
C GLY A 191 6.25 38.48 8.60
N LYS A 192 6.86 39.35 7.80
CA LYS A 192 6.22 39.97 6.61
C LYS A 192 5.58 38.96 5.67
N TYR A 193 6.30 37.89 5.32
CA TYR A 193 5.81 36.86 4.40
C TYR A 193 4.76 35.95 5.05
N GLN A 194 4.91 35.65 6.35
CA GLN A 194 3.93 34.88 7.11
C GLN A 194 2.61 35.65 7.24
N LYS A 195 2.66 36.93 7.61
CA LYS A 195 1.48 37.80 7.71
C LYS A 195 0.72 37.87 6.39
N LYS A 196 1.43 38.09 5.27
CA LYS A 196 0.83 38.11 3.92
C LYS A 196 0.16 36.77 3.56
N ARG A 197 0.78 35.65 3.92
CA ARG A 197 0.19 34.31 3.72
C ARG A 197 -1.08 34.15 4.54
N ASP A 198 -1.07 34.57 5.80
CA ASP A 198 -2.20 34.36 6.71
C ASP A 198 -3.37 35.30 6.36
N GLU A 199 -3.11 36.52 5.90
CA GLU A 199 -4.11 37.40 5.29
C GLU A 199 -4.74 36.77 4.03
N TYR A 200 -3.93 36.18 3.16
CA TYR A 200 -4.45 35.48 1.98
C TYR A 200 -5.28 34.25 2.35
N ARG A 201 -4.89 33.51 3.39
CA ARG A 201 -5.68 32.37 3.91
C ARG A 201 -7.05 32.81 4.40
N LYS A 202 -7.14 33.93 5.12
CA LYS A 202 -8.42 34.50 5.55
C LYS A 202 -9.31 34.81 4.34
N LYS A 203 -8.79 35.57 3.37
CA LYS A 203 -9.53 35.88 2.12
C LYS A 203 -10.04 34.64 1.39
N VAL A 204 -9.23 33.59 1.32
CA VAL A 204 -9.62 32.33 0.69
C VAL A 204 -10.69 31.61 1.51
N GLN A 205 -10.59 31.61 2.84
CA GLN A 205 -11.58 31.01 3.71
C GLN A 205 -12.94 31.74 3.60
N ASP A 206 -12.91 33.07 3.56
CA ASP A 206 -14.10 33.91 3.40
C ASP A 206 -14.81 33.58 2.07
N SER A 207 -14.05 33.49 0.96
CA SER A 207 -14.59 33.12 -0.36
C SER A 207 -15.14 31.70 -0.50
N ILE A 208 -14.92 30.82 0.50
CA ILE A 208 -15.46 29.45 0.53
C ILE A 208 -16.74 29.39 1.37
N ASN A 209 -16.91 30.33 2.30
CA ASN A 209 -18.04 30.38 3.22
C ASN A 209 -19.23 31.19 2.66
N ASP A 210 -18.98 32.07 1.69
CA ASP A 210 -19.97 32.78 0.88
C ASP A 210 -20.46 31.90 -0.30
#